data_AF-A0A840HQ65-F1
#
_entry.id   AF-A0A840HQ65-F1
#
_cell.length_a   1.000
_cell.length_b   1.000
_cell.length_c   1.000
_cell.angle_alpha   90.00
_cell.angle_beta   90.00
_cell.angle_gamma   90.00
#
_symmetry.space_group_name_H-M   'P 1'
#
loop_
_entity.id
_entity.type
_entity.pdbx_description
1 polymer ?
#
loop_
_entity_poly.entity_id
_entity_poly.type
_entity_poly.pdbx_seq_one_letter_code
_entity_poly.pdbx_strand_id
1 'polypeptide(L)'
;MMRRLISLFSLLVMMAAPVAAKEAPIDPLGAYILVEVQNLDDAFMKGTKAPGVLTFARYDPIRADIRGGHLSPETAPPAGDDVRVTLSKKPVMKSKAARLYLVKVVPDTWIVEGANGTAFSLGSMSFAIAPGQIVDLGVMKPSIDWAEGEKPKSRAAGLIGAMLFGSFAPKEQRPVRIDWHKRGVSDIAMPSVLAGRSVTAVQFAPNHKFGNYLGGLVNRFGGRSSRPGASPQTVSADTLSNGSQ
;
A
#
# COMPACT_ATOMS: atom_id res chain seq x y z
N MET A 1 -7.28 -52.14 46.89
CA MET A 1 -7.13 -50.70 47.24
C MET A 1 -6.04 -50.09 46.36
N MET A 2 -6.38 -49.35 45.30
CA MET A 2 -5.42 -48.64 44.46
C MET A 2 -5.80 -47.16 44.41
N ARG A 3 -4.97 -46.32 45.04
CA ARG A 3 -5.06 -44.85 44.97
C ARG A 3 -4.46 -44.39 43.65
N ARG A 4 -5.26 -43.77 42.77
CA ARG A 4 -4.78 -43.07 41.57
C ARG A 4 -4.45 -41.63 41.96
N LEU A 5 -3.17 -41.27 41.83
CA LEU A 5 -2.65 -39.92 41.99
C LEU A 5 -2.84 -39.16 40.67
N ILE A 6 -3.62 -38.08 40.69
CA ILE A 6 -3.76 -37.15 39.56
C ILE A 6 -2.68 -36.08 39.73
N SER A 7 -1.65 -36.08 38.86
CA SER A 7 -0.72 -34.94 38.75
C SER A 7 -1.27 -33.95 37.75
N LEU A 8 -1.76 -32.81 38.24
CA LEU A 8 -2.16 -31.66 37.45
C LEU A 8 -0.90 -30.82 37.16
N PHE A 9 -0.36 -30.94 35.94
CA PHE A 9 0.77 -30.13 35.49
C PHE A 9 0.23 -28.78 34.99
N SER A 10 0.27 -27.75 35.82
CA SER A 10 -0.06 -26.38 35.42
C SER A 10 1.06 -25.80 34.56
N LEU A 11 0.87 -25.84 33.23
CA LEU A 11 1.76 -25.23 32.27
C LEU A 11 1.61 -23.70 32.35
N LEU A 12 2.49 -23.05 33.11
CA LEU A 12 2.56 -21.59 33.18
C LEU A 12 3.18 -21.06 31.87
N VAL A 13 2.33 -20.76 30.88
CA VAL A 13 2.77 -20.09 29.66
C VAL A 13 3.06 -18.62 30.00
N MET A 14 4.32 -18.30 30.27
CA MET A 14 4.77 -16.91 30.34
C MET A 14 4.72 -16.31 28.93
N MET A 15 3.59 -15.70 28.60
CA MET A 15 3.46 -14.80 27.46
C MET A 15 4.32 -13.57 27.75
N ALA A 16 5.54 -13.54 27.23
CA ALA A 16 6.37 -12.34 27.23
C ALA A 16 5.61 -11.24 26.48
N ALA A 17 5.07 -10.29 27.23
CA ALA A 17 4.37 -9.15 26.63
C ALA A 17 5.36 -8.41 25.72
N PRO A 18 5.00 -8.15 24.45
CA PRO A 18 5.87 -7.40 23.57
C PRO A 18 6.12 -6.03 24.19
N VAL A 19 7.39 -5.67 24.41
CA VAL A 19 7.80 -4.35 24.87
C VAL A 19 7.36 -3.34 23.81
N ALA A 20 6.24 -2.68 24.06
CA ALA A 20 5.70 -1.66 23.16
C ALA A 20 6.66 -0.47 23.19
N ALA A 21 7.33 -0.21 22.06
CA ALA A 21 8.01 1.07 21.88
C ALA A 21 6.97 2.18 22.08
N LYS A 22 7.30 3.19 22.90
CA LYS A 22 6.42 4.31 23.22
C LYS A 22 5.96 4.98 21.92
N GLU A 23 4.70 4.76 21.56
CA GLU A 23 4.09 5.35 20.37
C GLU A 23 4.13 6.88 20.51
N ALA A 24 4.61 7.58 19.49
CA ALA A 24 4.64 9.04 19.52
C ALA A 24 3.18 9.57 19.56
N PRO A 25 2.88 10.58 20.39
CA PRO A 25 1.54 11.13 20.47
C PRO A 25 1.11 11.74 19.12
N ILE A 26 -0.12 11.46 18.71
CA ILE A 26 -0.74 12.04 17.51
C ILE A 26 -1.22 13.46 17.83
N ASP A 27 -0.76 14.41 17.02
CA ASP A 27 -1.19 15.81 17.03
C ASP A 27 -2.67 15.91 16.61
N PRO A 28 -3.58 16.42 17.45
CA PRO A 28 -5.00 16.51 17.14
C PRO A 28 -5.33 17.45 15.98
N LEU A 29 -4.44 18.37 15.60
CA LEU A 29 -4.63 19.28 14.47
C LEU A 29 -3.97 18.77 13.18
N GLY A 30 -3.16 17.70 13.27
CA GLY A 30 -2.51 17.11 12.11
C GLY A 30 -3.49 16.39 11.19
N ALA A 31 -3.20 16.41 9.88
CA ALA A 31 -3.83 15.53 8.91
C ALA A 31 -2.99 14.25 8.77
N TYR A 32 -3.63 13.08 8.71
CA TYR A 32 -2.94 11.80 8.64
C TYR A 32 -3.51 10.87 7.58
N ILE A 33 -2.62 10.30 6.77
CA ILE A 33 -2.92 9.18 5.88
C ILE A 33 -2.69 7.88 6.66
N LEU A 34 -3.71 7.04 6.76
CA LEU A 34 -3.60 5.66 7.22
C LEU A 34 -3.74 4.73 6.02
N VAL A 35 -2.79 3.82 5.83
CA VAL A 35 -2.84 2.88 4.71
C VAL A 35 -2.05 1.62 5.01
N GLU A 36 -2.63 0.48 4.67
CA GLU A 36 -1.91 -0.78 4.65
C GLU A 36 -1.38 -1.05 3.25
N VAL A 37 -0.11 -1.39 3.17
CA VAL A 37 0.54 -1.76 1.92
C VAL A 37 1.02 -3.20 2.04
N GLN A 38 0.42 -4.08 1.24
CA GLN A 38 0.89 -5.45 1.12
C GLN A 38 2.25 -5.48 0.42
N ASN A 39 3.02 -6.53 0.68
CA ASN A 39 4.26 -6.72 -0.06
C ASN A 39 3.97 -6.85 -1.56
N LEU A 40 4.90 -6.36 -2.38
CA LEU A 40 4.83 -6.54 -3.82
C LEU A 40 4.75 -8.03 -4.15
N ASP A 41 3.70 -8.41 -4.86
CA ASP A 41 3.52 -9.76 -5.37
C ASP A 41 4.42 -9.97 -6.59
N ASP A 42 5.72 -10.17 -6.32
CA ASP A 42 6.71 -10.49 -7.33
C ASP A 42 7.05 -11.98 -7.27
N ALA A 43 6.55 -12.72 -8.26
CA ALA A 43 6.82 -14.15 -8.43
C ALA A 43 8.31 -14.50 -8.59
N PHE A 44 9.16 -13.54 -8.94
CA PHE A 44 10.60 -13.74 -9.06
C PHE A 44 11.35 -13.63 -7.72
N MET A 45 10.75 -13.04 -6.70
CA MET A 45 11.41 -12.84 -5.41
C MET A 45 11.16 -14.03 -4.48
N LYS A 46 12.21 -14.85 -4.33
CA LYS A 46 12.32 -16.13 -3.62
C LYS A 46 11.83 -16.08 -2.15
N GLY A 47 10.52 -16.07 -1.91
CA GLY A 47 9.93 -16.04 -0.55
C GLY A 47 10.19 -14.75 0.24
N THR A 48 11.02 -13.85 -0.29
CA THR A 48 11.29 -12.50 0.23
C THR A 48 10.40 -11.54 -0.53
N LYS A 49 9.15 -11.42 -0.10
CA LYS A 49 8.24 -10.44 -0.69
C LYS A 49 8.81 -9.04 -0.43
N ALA A 50 9.17 -8.33 -1.50
CA ALA A 50 9.70 -6.97 -1.36
C ALA A 50 8.62 -6.08 -0.71
N PRO A 51 8.99 -5.17 0.20
CA PRO A 51 8.03 -4.21 0.73
C PRO A 51 7.33 -3.48 -0.42
N GLY A 52 6.00 -3.43 -0.37
CA GLY A 52 5.28 -2.48 -1.20
C GLY A 52 5.67 -1.06 -0.81
N VAL A 53 5.88 -0.21 -1.79
CA VAL A 53 6.21 1.21 -1.61
C VAL A 53 5.18 2.01 -2.37
N LEU A 54 4.52 2.94 -1.69
CA LEU A 54 3.63 3.92 -2.30
C LEU A 54 4.24 5.31 -2.19
N THR A 55 3.97 6.14 -3.18
CA THR A 55 4.25 7.58 -3.12
C THR A 55 2.94 8.33 -3.33
N PHE A 56 2.68 9.30 -2.46
CA PHE A 56 1.61 10.26 -2.61
C PHE A 56 2.21 11.62 -2.94
N ALA A 57 1.45 12.42 -3.69
CA ALA A 57 1.81 13.79 -4.01
C ALA A 57 0.63 14.73 -3.79
N ARG A 58 0.90 15.99 -3.45
CA ARG A 58 -0.12 17.04 -3.41
C ARG A 58 -0.58 17.34 -4.84
N TYR A 59 -1.89 17.26 -5.06
CA TYR A 59 -2.51 17.40 -6.37
C TYR A 59 -3.21 18.75 -6.49
N ASP A 60 -3.09 19.36 -7.67
CA ASP A 60 -3.87 20.52 -8.06
C ASP A 60 -5.05 20.06 -8.93
N PRO A 61 -6.27 20.00 -8.38
CA PRO A 61 -7.43 19.52 -9.12
C PRO A 61 -7.88 20.50 -10.21
N ILE A 62 -7.52 21.78 -10.13
CA ILE A 62 -7.92 22.79 -11.11
C ILE A 62 -7.07 22.66 -12.38
N ARG A 63 -5.77 22.42 -12.19
CA ARG A 63 -4.81 22.29 -13.28
C ARG A 63 -4.57 20.85 -13.72
N ALA A 64 -5.15 19.91 -12.99
CA ALA A 64 -5.04 18.48 -13.20
C ALA A 64 -3.58 17.99 -13.24
N ASP A 65 -2.77 18.41 -12.27
CA ASP A 65 -1.35 18.05 -12.19
C ASP A 65 -0.83 18.04 -10.75
N ILE A 66 0.39 17.55 -10.53
CA ILE A 66 1.04 17.66 -9.21
C ILE A 66 1.36 19.14 -8.92
N ARG A 67 1.18 19.58 -7.67
CA ARG A 67 1.56 20.94 -7.25
C ARG A 67 3.05 21.20 -7.46
N GLY A 68 3.39 22.31 -8.09
CA GLY A 68 4.76 22.61 -8.54
C GLY A 68 5.22 21.78 -9.75
N GLY A 69 4.30 21.03 -10.37
CA GLY A 69 4.51 20.32 -11.63
C GLY A 69 4.55 21.28 -12.83
N HIS A 70 4.77 20.71 -14.02
CA HIS A 70 4.91 21.48 -15.26
C HIS A 70 3.67 22.30 -15.60
N LEU A 71 2.46 21.76 -15.35
CA LEU A 71 1.21 22.48 -15.61
C LEU A 71 0.78 23.35 -14.42
N SER A 72 1.37 23.16 -13.24
CA SER A 72 1.01 23.86 -12.00
C SER A 72 2.20 24.47 -11.25
N PRO A 73 3.10 25.22 -11.92
CA PRO A 73 4.32 25.71 -11.28
C PRO A 73 4.05 26.72 -10.16
N GLU A 74 3.04 27.58 -10.32
CA GLU A 74 2.61 28.58 -9.32
C GLU A 74 1.87 28.01 -8.10
N THR A 75 1.36 26.76 -8.16
CA THR A 75 0.78 26.11 -6.97
C THR A 75 1.79 25.28 -6.19
N ALA A 76 3.08 25.46 -6.47
CA ALA A 76 4.17 24.90 -5.68
C ALA A 76 3.95 25.20 -4.18
N PRO A 77 4.07 24.18 -3.30
CA PRO A 77 4.05 24.39 -1.87
C PRO A 77 5.13 25.38 -1.42
N PRO A 78 4.91 26.09 -0.30
CA PRO A 78 5.96 26.89 0.33
C PRO A 78 7.23 26.08 0.57
N ALA A 79 8.38 26.77 0.59
CA ALA A 79 9.65 26.12 0.90
C ALA A 79 9.58 25.42 2.27
N GLY A 80 9.91 24.13 2.30
CA GLY A 80 9.87 23.30 3.51
C GLY A 80 8.62 22.44 3.66
N ASP A 81 7.56 22.70 2.90
CA ASP A 81 6.41 21.80 2.81
C ASP A 81 6.71 20.61 1.89
N ASP A 82 6.34 19.41 2.33
CA ASP A 82 6.45 18.22 1.51
C ASP A 82 5.43 18.25 0.36
N VAL A 83 5.91 18.27 -0.89
CA VAL A 83 5.09 18.02 -2.09
C VAL A 83 4.72 16.54 -2.18
N ARG A 84 5.64 15.68 -1.74
CA ARG A 84 5.56 14.22 -1.89
C ARG A 84 5.87 13.52 -0.59
N VAL A 85 5.22 12.39 -0.39
CA VAL A 85 5.47 11.51 0.74
C VAL A 85 5.56 10.07 0.23
N THR A 86 6.71 9.44 0.44
CA THR A 86 6.93 8.03 0.10
C THR A 86 6.88 7.15 1.34
N LEU A 87 6.01 6.14 1.33
CA LEU A 87 5.86 5.14 2.39
C LEU A 87 7.01 4.15 2.38
N SER A 88 8.17 4.61 2.86
CA SER A 88 9.37 3.80 3.02
C SER A 88 9.92 3.84 4.45
N LYS A 89 9.40 4.75 5.28
CA LYS A 89 9.89 5.01 6.63
C LYS A 89 8.94 4.41 7.66
N LYS A 90 9.51 3.59 8.55
CA LYS A 90 8.96 2.94 9.77
C LYS A 90 7.43 2.80 9.81
N PRO A 91 6.86 1.63 9.45
CA PRO A 91 5.43 1.39 9.64
C PRO A 91 5.06 1.39 11.12
N VAL A 92 3.83 1.79 11.45
CA VAL A 92 3.30 1.74 12.82
C VAL A 92 3.01 0.31 13.25
N MET A 93 2.64 -0.56 12.29
CA MET A 93 2.49 -1.99 12.50
C MET A 93 2.97 -2.77 11.28
N LYS A 94 3.40 -4.01 11.48
CA LYS A 94 3.85 -4.90 10.39
C LYS A 94 3.33 -6.31 10.61
N SER A 95 2.99 -6.98 9.52
CA SER A 95 2.78 -8.42 9.47
C SER A 95 3.83 -9.06 8.56
N LYS A 96 3.76 -10.38 8.36
CA LYS A 96 4.59 -11.06 7.35
C LYS A 96 4.24 -10.63 5.93
N ALA A 97 2.98 -10.23 5.70
CA ALA A 97 2.44 -9.96 4.37
C ALA A 97 2.31 -8.47 4.04
N ALA A 98 2.29 -7.59 5.04
CA ALA A 98 1.94 -6.19 4.86
C ALA A 98 2.57 -5.27 5.91
N ARG A 99 2.49 -3.97 5.64
CA ARG A 99 2.92 -2.88 6.53
C ARG A 99 1.80 -1.85 6.63
N LEU A 100 1.46 -1.46 7.85
CA LEU A 100 0.51 -0.38 8.13
C LEU A 100 1.28 0.90 8.41
N TYR A 101 0.97 1.96 7.67
CA TYR A 101 1.58 3.27 7.83
C TYR A 101 0.53 4.27 8.32
N LEU A 102 0.93 5.12 9.27
CA LEU A 102 0.21 6.32 9.67
C LEU A 102 1.16 7.50 9.43
N VAL A 103 0.83 8.35 8.47
CA VAL A 103 1.75 9.40 8.02
C VAL A 103 1.11 10.75 8.14
N LYS A 104 1.73 11.63 8.93
CA LYS A 104 1.33 13.03 9.03
C LYS A 104 1.61 13.73 7.71
N VAL A 105 0.64 14.47 7.21
CA VAL A 105 0.72 15.24 5.97
C VAL A 105 0.18 16.64 6.17
N VAL A 106 0.48 17.53 5.23
CA VAL A 106 -0.19 18.83 5.14
C VAL A 106 -1.62 18.62 4.62
N PRO A 107 -2.65 19.24 5.22
CA PRO A 107 -4.01 19.23 4.71
C PRO A 107 -4.07 19.72 3.25
N ASP A 108 -4.56 18.89 2.34
CA ASP A 108 -4.68 19.21 0.92
C ASP A 108 -5.49 18.13 0.17
N THR A 109 -5.58 18.26 -1.16
CA THR A 109 -5.85 17.15 -2.06
C THR A 109 -4.56 16.40 -2.37
N TRP A 110 -4.59 15.09 -2.17
CA TRP A 110 -3.48 14.18 -2.42
C TRP A 110 -3.87 13.19 -3.51
N ILE A 111 -2.88 12.68 -4.24
CA ILE A 111 -3.05 11.65 -5.26
C ILE A 111 -2.09 10.50 -5.01
N VAL A 112 -2.49 9.27 -5.36
CA VAL A 112 -1.57 8.13 -5.41
C VAL A 112 -0.67 8.31 -6.64
N GLU A 113 0.51 8.89 -6.45
CA GLU A 113 1.40 9.25 -7.56
C GLU A 113 2.05 8.01 -8.18
N GLY A 114 2.40 7.01 -7.36
CA GLY A 114 3.07 5.82 -7.85
C GLY A 114 3.31 4.75 -6.83
N ALA A 115 3.79 3.60 -7.30
CA ALA A 115 4.23 2.49 -6.47
C ALA A 115 5.41 1.76 -7.09
N ASN A 116 6.36 1.32 -6.26
CA ASN A 116 7.44 0.40 -6.64
C ASN A 116 8.14 0.75 -7.98
N GLY A 117 8.43 2.04 -8.22
CA GLY A 117 9.10 2.51 -9.44
C GLY A 117 8.18 2.77 -10.64
N THR A 118 6.87 2.67 -10.47
CA THR A 118 5.85 3.02 -11.48
C THR A 118 5.11 4.29 -11.06
N ALA A 119 4.97 5.26 -11.97
CA ALA A 119 4.10 6.41 -11.85
C ALA A 119 2.71 6.12 -12.44
N PHE A 120 1.64 6.48 -11.74
CA PHE A 120 0.25 6.29 -12.16
C PHE A 120 -0.30 7.47 -12.98
N SER A 121 0.56 8.11 -13.77
CA SER A 121 0.27 9.35 -14.49
C SER A 121 -0.81 9.23 -15.57
N LEU A 122 -1.12 8.02 -16.05
CA LEU A 122 -2.18 7.81 -17.05
C LEU A 122 -3.59 7.82 -16.44
N GLY A 123 -3.72 7.72 -15.13
CA GLY A 123 -4.99 7.68 -14.42
C GLY A 123 -4.80 7.12 -13.02
N SER A 124 -5.02 7.94 -12.01
CA SER A 124 -4.88 7.58 -10.60
C SER A 124 -6.08 8.04 -9.77
N MET A 125 -6.01 7.80 -8.46
CA MET A 125 -7.02 8.17 -7.48
C MET A 125 -6.52 9.31 -6.61
N SER A 126 -7.30 10.39 -6.49
CA SER A 126 -7.06 11.47 -5.55
C SER A 126 -8.07 11.45 -4.41
N PHE A 127 -7.74 12.11 -3.31
CA PHE A 127 -8.58 12.25 -2.13
C PHE A 127 -8.21 13.55 -1.39
N ALA A 128 -9.17 14.13 -0.68
CA ALA A 128 -8.93 15.29 0.17
C ALA A 128 -8.69 14.85 1.62
N ILE A 129 -7.87 15.62 2.34
CA ILE A 129 -7.70 15.49 3.79
C ILE A 129 -7.64 16.86 4.45
N ALA A 130 -8.49 17.06 5.46
CA ALA A 130 -8.58 18.31 6.20
C ALA A 130 -7.75 18.27 7.50
N PRO A 131 -7.49 19.41 8.16
CA PRO A 131 -6.84 19.44 9.48
C PRO A 131 -7.58 18.57 10.50
N GLY A 132 -6.83 17.87 11.35
CA GLY A 132 -7.37 16.98 12.37
C GLY A 132 -8.02 15.69 11.85
N GLN A 133 -7.99 15.42 10.54
CA GLN A 133 -8.54 14.19 9.98
C GLN A 133 -7.51 13.07 9.90
N ILE A 134 -8.00 11.85 10.10
CA ILE A 134 -7.29 10.61 9.78
C ILE A 134 -8.10 9.90 8.70
N VAL A 135 -7.53 9.81 7.50
CA VAL A 135 -8.18 9.17 6.35
C VAL A 135 -7.59 7.78 6.15
N ASP A 136 -8.40 6.74 6.31
CA ASP A 136 -8.03 5.35 6.00
C ASP A 136 -8.22 5.10 4.50
N LEU A 137 -7.09 4.97 3.81
CA LEU A 137 -7.05 4.56 2.42
C LEU A 137 -7.27 3.05 2.25
N GLY A 138 -7.55 2.28 3.30
CA GLY A 138 -7.76 0.84 3.22
C GLY A 138 -6.45 0.08 2.97
N VAL A 139 -6.55 -0.95 2.13
CA VAL A 139 -5.44 -1.86 1.84
C VAL A 139 -5.08 -1.79 0.36
N MET A 140 -3.82 -1.55 0.08
CA MET A 140 -3.27 -1.49 -1.27
C MET A 140 -2.33 -2.67 -1.49
N LYS A 141 -2.58 -3.42 -2.56
CA LYS A 141 -1.79 -4.56 -2.99
C LYS A 141 -1.08 -4.23 -4.32
N PRO A 142 0.19 -3.84 -4.28
CA PRO A 142 0.98 -3.69 -5.49
C PRO A 142 1.24 -5.06 -6.13
N SER A 143 0.99 -5.15 -7.44
CA SER A 143 1.21 -6.34 -8.26
C SER A 143 1.76 -5.95 -9.62
N ILE A 144 2.51 -6.86 -10.26
CA ILE A 144 3.02 -6.63 -11.62
C ILE A 144 1.87 -6.62 -12.62
N ASP A 145 1.82 -5.63 -13.50
CA ASP A 145 0.80 -5.47 -14.53
C ASP A 145 1.21 -6.14 -15.85
N TRP A 146 1.15 -7.47 -15.83
CA TRP A 146 1.53 -8.37 -16.91
C TRP A 146 0.91 -8.02 -18.26
N ALA A 147 1.59 -8.40 -19.35
CA ALA A 147 0.98 -8.26 -20.66
C ALA A 147 -0.26 -9.15 -20.83
N GLU A 148 -1.13 -8.76 -21.76
CA GLU A 148 -2.30 -9.57 -22.07
C GLU A 148 -1.83 -10.94 -22.57
N GLY A 149 -2.37 -12.00 -21.98
CA GLY A 149 -1.92 -13.38 -22.24
C GLY A 149 -0.61 -13.78 -21.54
N GLU A 150 0.12 -12.84 -20.94
CA GLU A 150 1.29 -13.16 -20.14
C GLU A 150 0.91 -13.52 -18.70
N LYS A 151 1.72 -14.39 -18.12
CA LYS A 151 1.62 -14.81 -16.72
C LYS A 151 2.99 -14.71 -16.06
N PRO A 152 3.03 -14.67 -14.72
CA PRO A 152 4.24 -14.96 -13.96
C PRO A 152 5.05 -16.08 -14.60
N LYS A 153 6.27 -15.77 -15.07
CA LYS A 153 7.18 -16.82 -15.53
C LYS A 153 7.40 -17.77 -14.36
N SER A 154 7.43 -19.06 -14.64
CA SER A 154 7.56 -20.07 -13.60
C SER A 154 8.84 -19.82 -12.80
N ARG A 155 8.79 -20.15 -11.50
CA ARG A 155 9.93 -20.06 -10.58
C ARG A 155 11.19 -20.75 -11.14
N ALA A 156 11.01 -21.82 -11.92
CA ALA A 156 12.09 -22.55 -12.58
C ALA A 156 12.84 -21.68 -13.62
N ALA A 157 12.11 -20.89 -14.42
CA ALA A 157 12.72 -20.00 -15.40
C ALA A 157 13.56 -18.89 -14.74
N GLY A 158 13.09 -18.35 -13.60
CA GLY A 158 13.85 -17.37 -12.82
C GLY A 158 15.12 -17.95 -12.18
N LEU A 159 15.07 -19.20 -11.72
CA LEU A 159 16.22 -19.89 -11.12
C LEU A 159 17.31 -20.19 -12.16
N ILE A 160 16.92 -20.65 -13.35
CA ILE A 160 17.85 -20.91 -14.46
C ILE A 160 18.52 -19.60 -14.90
N GLY A 161 17.76 -18.51 -15.02
CA GLY A 161 18.32 -17.19 -15.32
C GLY A 161 19.33 -16.71 -14.27
N ALA A 162 19.02 -16.86 -12.98
CA ALA A 162 19.92 -16.47 -11.90
C ALA A 162 21.19 -17.34 -11.83
N MET A 163 21.11 -18.61 -12.23
CA MET A 163 22.26 -19.52 -12.30
C MET A 163 23.17 -19.21 -13.49
N LEU A 164 22.59 -18.83 -14.64
CA LEU A 164 23.35 -18.54 -15.86
C LEU A 164 23.98 -17.15 -15.88
N PHE A 165 23.30 -16.14 -15.31
CA PHE A 165 23.72 -14.73 -15.40
C PHE A 165 24.08 -14.11 -14.05
N GLY A 166 24.09 -14.89 -12.98
CA GLY A 166 24.33 -14.43 -11.62
C GLY A 166 23.26 -13.48 -11.08
N SER A 167 23.45 -12.99 -9.85
CA SER A 167 22.56 -12.00 -9.21
C SER A 167 22.62 -10.60 -9.82
N PHE A 168 23.44 -10.39 -10.86
CA PHE A 168 23.67 -9.12 -11.55
C PHE A 168 22.89 -8.98 -12.85
N ALA A 169 22.12 -9.99 -13.27
CA ALA A 169 21.20 -9.84 -14.39
C ALA A 169 20.27 -8.64 -14.11
N PRO A 170 20.17 -7.66 -15.05
CA PRO A 170 19.27 -6.54 -14.87
C PRO A 170 17.87 -7.06 -14.60
N LYS A 171 17.29 -6.68 -13.46
CA LYS A 171 15.88 -6.97 -13.22
C LYS A 171 15.09 -6.20 -14.27
N GLU A 172 14.43 -6.91 -15.15
CA GLU A 172 13.50 -6.33 -16.11
C GLU A 172 12.47 -5.52 -15.32
N GLN A 173 12.53 -4.19 -15.44
CA GLN A 173 11.57 -3.31 -14.78
C GLN A 173 10.21 -3.52 -15.45
N ARG A 174 9.17 -3.66 -14.63
CA ARG A 174 7.81 -3.90 -15.12
C ARG A 174 6.85 -2.93 -14.46
N PRO A 175 5.83 -2.46 -15.21
CA PRO A 175 4.84 -1.58 -14.63
C PRO A 175 4.08 -2.32 -13.53
N VAL A 176 3.85 -1.62 -12.44
CA VAL A 176 3.04 -2.09 -11.31
C VAL A 176 1.63 -1.57 -11.48
N ARG A 177 0.66 -2.32 -10.96
CA ARG A 177 -0.70 -1.86 -10.68
C ARG A 177 -0.97 -1.94 -9.18
N ILE A 178 -2.00 -1.25 -8.75
CA ILE A 178 -2.53 -1.36 -7.38
C ILE A 178 -3.92 -1.98 -7.45
N ASP A 179 -4.07 -3.12 -6.79
CA ASP A 179 -5.38 -3.63 -6.40
C ASP A 179 -5.71 -3.04 -5.02
N TRP A 180 -6.97 -2.65 -4.81
CA TRP A 180 -7.40 -1.94 -3.60
C TRP A 180 -8.68 -2.52 -3.02
N HIS A 181 -8.76 -2.60 -1.69
CA HIS A 181 -9.99 -2.88 -0.97
C HIS A 181 -10.11 -2.08 0.32
N LYS A 182 -11.36 -1.89 0.77
CA LYS A 182 -11.67 -1.31 2.08
C LYS A 182 -11.18 -2.26 3.17
N ARG A 183 -10.54 -1.71 4.21
CA ARG A 183 -10.05 -2.49 5.35
C ARG A 183 -11.17 -3.30 6.01
N GLY A 184 -10.90 -4.58 6.25
CA GLY A 184 -11.75 -5.53 6.95
C GLY A 184 -11.04 -6.20 8.13
N VAL A 185 -11.72 -7.17 8.73
CA VAL A 185 -11.25 -7.89 9.93
C VAL A 185 -10.04 -8.80 9.70
N SER A 186 -9.75 -9.15 8.44
CA SER A 186 -8.60 -9.98 8.05
C SER A 186 -7.31 -9.19 7.81
N ASP A 187 -7.39 -7.86 7.77
CA ASP A 187 -6.25 -6.98 7.54
C ASP A 187 -5.52 -6.64 8.85
N ILE A 188 -4.44 -5.85 8.80
CA ILE A 188 -3.74 -5.46 10.02
C ILE A 188 -4.68 -4.67 10.93
N ALA A 189 -4.81 -5.13 12.18
CA ALA A 189 -5.62 -4.50 13.22
C ALA A 189 -5.19 -3.05 13.48
N MET A 190 -6.14 -2.24 13.95
CA MET A 190 -5.89 -0.82 14.18
C MET A 190 -4.95 -0.60 15.38
N PRO A 191 -3.89 0.21 15.24
CA PRO A 191 -2.94 0.44 16.33
C PRO A 191 -3.62 1.18 17.48
N SER A 192 -3.19 0.88 18.71
CA SER A 192 -3.73 1.47 19.94
C SER A 192 -3.65 2.99 19.96
N VAL A 193 -2.65 3.59 19.32
CA VAL A 193 -2.51 5.05 19.18
C VAL A 193 -3.74 5.73 18.55
N LEU A 194 -4.54 4.98 17.79
CA LEU A 194 -5.78 5.47 17.15
C LEU A 194 -7.04 5.20 17.97
N ALA A 195 -6.95 4.52 19.13
CA ALA A 195 -8.10 4.24 19.95
C ALA A 195 -8.83 5.53 20.37
N GLY A 196 -10.16 5.54 20.21
CA GLY A 196 -11.00 6.71 20.51
C GLY A 196 -10.92 7.87 19.51
N ARG A 197 -10.12 7.75 18.44
CA ARG A 197 -10.05 8.76 17.37
C ARG A 197 -11.01 8.42 16.24
N SER A 198 -11.56 9.46 15.61
CA SER A 198 -12.35 9.29 14.39
C SER A 198 -11.42 8.99 13.20
N VAL A 199 -11.61 7.83 12.58
CA VAL A 199 -10.91 7.42 11.36
C VAL A 199 -11.96 7.30 10.26
N THR A 200 -11.83 8.11 9.21
CA THR A 200 -12.81 8.16 8.12
C THR A 200 -12.30 7.35 6.94
N ALA A 201 -13.15 6.50 6.38
CA ALA A 201 -12.82 5.80 5.14
C ALA A 201 -12.68 6.80 3.99
N VAL A 202 -11.67 6.58 3.14
CA VAL A 202 -11.41 7.44 1.98
C VAL A 202 -12.59 7.51 1.01
N GLN A 203 -12.79 8.68 0.42
CA GLN A 203 -13.60 8.87 -0.78
C GLN A 203 -12.67 9.25 -1.93
N PHE A 204 -12.37 8.28 -2.79
CA PHE A 204 -11.50 8.52 -3.94
C PHE A 204 -12.24 9.20 -5.08
N ALA A 205 -11.62 10.22 -5.67
CA ALA A 205 -11.94 10.72 -6.99
C ALA A 205 -11.05 9.97 -8.01
N PRO A 206 -11.63 9.22 -8.96
CA PRO A 206 -10.87 8.36 -9.86
C PRO A 206 -10.38 9.10 -11.13
N ASN A 207 -9.49 8.44 -11.87
CA ASN A 207 -9.07 8.79 -13.23
C ASN A 207 -8.35 10.13 -13.41
N HIS A 208 -7.70 10.64 -12.37
CA HIS A 208 -6.85 11.83 -12.47
C HIS A 208 -5.54 11.55 -13.20
N LYS A 209 -5.16 12.43 -14.12
CA LYS A 209 -3.88 12.38 -14.84
C LYS A 209 -2.95 13.48 -14.33
N PHE A 210 -1.65 13.33 -14.59
CA PHE A 210 -0.60 14.28 -14.22
C PHE A 210 0.69 13.94 -15.00
N GLY A 211 1.72 14.79 -14.93
CA GLY A 211 3.03 14.50 -15.54
C GLY A 211 3.78 13.33 -14.87
N ASN A 212 4.70 12.66 -15.57
CA ASN A 212 5.55 11.63 -14.94
C ASN A 212 6.73 12.28 -14.19
N TYR A 213 6.52 12.63 -12.92
CA TYR A 213 7.54 13.27 -12.10
C TYR A 213 8.38 12.31 -11.26
N LEU A 214 8.04 11.02 -11.24
CA LEU A 214 8.84 10.01 -10.55
C LEU A 214 9.98 9.48 -11.43
N GLY A 215 9.98 9.81 -12.73
CA GLY A 215 10.96 9.30 -13.71
C GLY A 215 10.90 7.78 -13.92
N GLY A 216 9.86 7.14 -13.39
CA GLY A 216 9.68 5.68 -13.44
C GLY A 216 8.87 5.23 -14.66
N LEU A 217 8.51 3.95 -14.67
CA LEU A 217 7.59 3.40 -15.66
C LEU A 217 6.22 4.05 -15.51
N VAL A 218 5.45 4.13 -16.59
CA VAL A 218 4.15 4.78 -16.61
C VAL A 218 3.04 3.75 -16.63
N ASN A 219 2.04 3.88 -15.75
CA ASN A 219 0.84 3.06 -15.75
C ASN A 219 -0.41 3.83 -15.25
N ARG A 220 -1.51 3.11 -15.06
CA ARG A 220 -2.73 3.55 -14.36
C ARG A 220 -2.87 2.84 -13.02
N PHE A 221 -3.53 3.47 -12.06
CA PHE A 221 -4.03 2.82 -10.86
C PHE A 221 -5.03 1.72 -11.26
N GLY A 222 -4.88 0.50 -10.72
CA GLY A 222 -5.60 -0.69 -11.20
C GLY A 222 -5.03 -1.31 -12.49
N GLY A 223 -4.05 -0.69 -13.15
CA GLY A 223 -3.37 -1.28 -14.31
C GLY A 223 -4.26 -1.41 -15.55
N ARG A 224 -4.05 -2.43 -16.37
CA ARG A 224 -4.78 -2.60 -17.64
C ARG A 224 -6.28 -2.83 -17.47
N SER A 225 -6.70 -3.51 -16.41
CA SER A 225 -8.13 -3.76 -16.13
C SER A 225 -8.90 -2.48 -15.83
N SER A 226 -8.21 -1.37 -15.52
CA SER A 226 -8.81 -0.05 -15.29
C SER A 226 -8.97 0.80 -16.55
N ARG A 227 -8.59 0.28 -17.74
CA ARG A 227 -8.66 1.06 -18.98
C ARG A 227 -10.13 1.35 -19.34
N PRO A 228 -10.43 2.56 -19.85
CA PRO A 228 -11.74 2.83 -20.44
C PRO A 228 -12.06 1.79 -21.53
N GLY A 229 -13.21 1.14 -21.43
CA GLY A 229 -13.63 0.10 -22.37
C GLY A 229 -13.02 -1.29 -22.14
N ALA A 230 -12.19 -1.49 -21.11
CA ALA A 230 -11.88 -2.84 -20.67
C ALA A 230 -13.18 -3.50 -20.19
N SER A 231 -13.52 -4.67 -20.74
CA SER A 231 -14.56 -5.50 -20.16
C SER A 231 -14.24 -5.68 -18.68
N PRO A 232 -15.22 -5.58 -17.76
CA PRO A 232 -15.01 -6.01 -16.39
C PRO A 232 -14.61 -7.47 -16.49
N GLN A 233 -13.32 -7.78 -16.40
CA GLN A 233 -12.95 -9.13 -16.04
C GLN A 233 -13.58 -9.29 -14.67
N THR A 234 -14.63 -10.11 -14.62
CA THR A 234 -15.35 -10.50 -13.43
C THR A 234 -14.35 -10.56 -12.30
N VAL A 235 -14.38 -9.57 -11.40
CA VAL A 235 -13.64 -9.65 -10.16
C VAL A 235 -14.38 -10.75 -9.43
N SER A 236 -13.95 -12.00 -9.63
CA SER A 236 -14.65 -13.15 -9.07
C SER A 236 -14.74 -12.92 -7.57
N ALA A 237 -15.96 -12.79 -7.09
CA ALA A 237 -16.33 -12.81 -5.68
C ALA A 237 -16.14 -14.23 -5.08
N ASP A 238 -15.16 -15.00 -5.57
CA ASP A 238 -14.81 -16.32 -5.06
C ASP A 238 -13.71 -16.19 -4.00
N THR A 239 -13.99 -15.43 -2.95
CA THR A 239 -13.36 -15.63 -1.63
C THR A 239 -14.33 -15.26 -0.50
N LEU A 240 -15.62 -15.58 -0.68
CA LEU A 240 -16.63 -15.56 0.40
C LEU A 240 -17.58 -16.76 0.27
N SER A 241 -17.03 -17.97 0.13
CA SER A 241 -17.76 -19.18 0.52
C SER A 241 -16.77 -20.27 0.92
N ASN A 242 -16.51 -20.37 2.22
CA ASN A 242 -16.32 -21.63 2.94
C ASN A 242 -16.02 -21.33 4.40
N GLY A 243 -17.01 -21.55 5.27
CA GLY A 243 -16.82 -21.43 6.70
C GLY A 243 -18.10 -21.36 7.53
N SER A 244 -19.15 -22.08 7.14
CA SER A 244 -20.26 -22.38 8.03
C SER A 244 -20.63 -23.86 7.86
N GLN A 245 -19.91 -24.70 8.60
CA GLN A 245 -20.44 -25.83 9.37
C GLN A 245 -19.61 -25.96 10.64
#